data_AF-A0A2E8QZS7-F1
#
_entry.id   AF-A0A2E8QZS7-F1
#
_cell.length_a   1.000
_cell.length_b   1.000
_cell.length_c   1.000
_cell.angle_alpha   90.00
_cell.angle_beta   90.00
_cell.angle_gamma   90.00
#
_symmetry.space_group_name_H-M   'P 1'
#
loop_
_entity.id
_entity.type
_entity.pdbx_description
1 polymer ?
#
loop_
_entity_poly.entity_id
_entity_poly.type
_entity_poly.pdbx_seq_one_letter_code
_entity_poly.pdbx_strand_id
1 'polypeptide(L)'
;MLSPRVAPALPGSGLIAAIPEAAILARADPEDADGDSISGRANFVWDTVNEGMRLGRFGWKANQAGLRQQAAAAAFGDMGLTSALYPGPLCPPAQRACRAAEAGGVELAGPRLTALTAYLRYLAPPERQAVSGAAARGEALFHGIGCAACHTPSYRTAADPETALSGRDIAPYSDFLLHDMGDGLADNRPEFAATGREWRTPPLWGLGSLKAVNGHEFLLHDGRARGVAEAILWHGGESALARNAFRTLPATEREDLLAFLRSL
;
A
#
# COMPACT_ATOMS: atom_id res chain seq x y z
N MET A 1 -6.35 1.13 -22.36
CA MET A 1 -6.57 0.86 -20.93
C MET A 1 -6.00 2.03 -20.15
N LEU A 2 -6.81 2.70 -19.34
CA LEU A 2 -6.40 3.82 -18.50
C LEU A 2 -6.43 3.35 -17.05
N SER A 3 -5.34 3.56 -16.31
CA SER A 3 -5.20 3.18 -14.90
C SER A 3 -4.70 4.40 -14.14
N PRO A 4 -5.58 5.36 -13.79
CA PRO A 4 -5.19 6.53 -13.01
C PRO A 4 -4.73 6.06 -11.63
N ARG A 5 -3.55 6.51 -11.20
CA ARG A 5 -3.00 6.15 -9.89
C ARG A 5 -2.35 7.35 -9.22
N VAL A 6 -2.68 7.58 -7.96
CA VAL A 6 -2.00 8.52 -7.07
C VAL A 6 -0.79 7.81 -6.46
N ALA A 7 0.30 8.52 -6.20
CA ALA A 7 1.46 7.93 -5.55
C ALA A 7 1.10 7.43 -4.13
N PRO A 8 1.48 6.19 -3.74
CA PRO A 8 1.28 5.71 -2.38
C PRO A 8 2.04 6.55 -1.35
N ALA A 9 1.56 6.54 -0.10
CA ALA A 9 2.29 7.14 1.01
C ALA A 9 3.65 6.44 1.24
N LEU A 10 4.70 7.25 1.42
CA LEU A 10 6.07 6.80 1.66
C LEU A 10 6.43 6.57 3.15
N PRO A 11 5.89 7.33 4.13
CA PRO A 11 6.21 7.12 5.54
C PRO A 11 5.94 5.70 6.04
N GLY A 12 6.87 5.16 6.83
CA GLY A 12 6.82 3.81 7.40
C GLY A 12 7.29 2.69 6.46
N SER A 13 7.74 3.03 5.24
CA SER A 13 8.23 2.07 4.25
C SER A 13 9.34 1.14 4.78
N GLY A 14 10.26 1.66 5.59
CA GLY A 14 11.29 0.86 6.26
C GLY A 14 10.73 -0.19 7.22
N LEU A 15 9.70 0.17 7.99
CA LEU A 15 9.03 -0.75 8.92
C LEU A 15 8.28 -1.85 8.16
N ILE A 16 7.61 -1.50 7.05
CA ILE A 16 6.94 -2.46 6.16
C ILE A 16 7.96 -3.44 5.56
N ALA A 17 9.12 -2.94 5.11
CA ALA A 17 10.20 -3.78 4.59
C ALA A 17 10.73 -4.76 5.65
N ALA A 18 10.67 -4.37 6.93
CA ALA A 18 11.16 -5.17 8.05
C ALA A 18 10.13 -6.19 8.57
N ILE A 19 8.90 -6.23 8.06
CA ILE A 19 7.91 -7.26 8.45
C ILE A 19 8.39 -8.63 7.94
N PRO A 20 8.48 -9.67 8.78
CA PRO A 20 8.83 -11.03 8.34
C PRO A 20 7.90 -11.50 7.22
N GLU A 21 8.43 -12.07 6.15
CA GLU A 21 7.64 -12.60 5.02
C GLU A 21 6.59 -13.62 5.49
N ALA A 22 7.00 -14.53 6.37
CA ALA A 22 6.10 -15.52 6.97
C ALA A 22 4.92 -14.89 7.73
N ALA A 23 5.07 -13.69 8.30
CA ALA A 23 3.98 -13.02 9.01
C ALA A 23 2.89 -12.49 8.06
N ILE A 24 3.27 -12.04 6.85
CA ILE A 24 2.31 -11.66 5.80
C ILE A 24 1.68 -12.92 5.20
N LEU A 25 2.49 -13.94 4.87
CA LEU A 25 2.00 -15.18 4.27
C LEU A 25 1.07 -15.98 5.19
N ALA A 26 1.24 -15.89 6.51
CA ALA A 26 0.34 -16.52 7.48
C ALA A 26 -1.09 -15.94 7.47
N ARG A 27 -1.32 -14.82 6.78
CA ARG A 27 -2.64 -14.22 6.57
C ARG A 27 -3.24 -14.54 5.20
N ALA A 28 -2.48 -15.16 4.30
CA ALA A 28 -2.98 -15.47 2.97
C ALA A 28 -3.99 -16.61 3.04
N ASP A 29 -5.16 -16.37 2.45
CA ASP A 29 -6.22 -17.36 2.26
C ASP A 29 -6.77 -17.26 0.83
N PRO A 30 -5.99 -17.64 -0.20
CA PRO A 30 -6.40 -17.46 -1.59
C PRO A 30 -7.61 -18.31 -2.01
N GLU A 31 -7.97 -19.32 -1.23
CA GLU A 31 -9.07 -20.24 -1.53
C GLU A 31 -10.30 -20.02 -0.64
N ASP A 32 -10.31 -18.96 0.18
CA ASP A 32 -11.39 -18.65 1.14
C ASP A 32 -11.76 -19.88 1.99
N ALA A 33 -10.75 -20.48 2.60
CA ALA A 33 -10.85 -21.75 3.30
C ALA A 33 -11.72 -21.66 4.57
N ASP A 34 -11.85 -20.48 5.17
CA ASP A 34 -12.73 -20.23 6.32
C ASP A 34 -14.15 -19.75 5.93
N GLY A 35 -14.38 -19.43 4.65
CA GLY A 35 -15.69 -19.10 4.08
C GLY A 35 -16.21 -17.73 4.51
N ASP A 36 -15.31 -16.81 4.88
CA ASP A 36 -15.67 -15.43 5.22
C ASP A 36 -15.82 -14.50 3.99
N SER A 37 -15.59 -15.05 2.78
CA SER A 37 -15.62 -14.37 1.48
C SER A 37 -14.44 -13.41 1.22
N ILE A 38 -13.33 -13.56 1.95
CA ILE A 38 -12.11 -12.78 1.80
C ILE A 38 -10.98 -13.70 1.31
N SER A 39 -10.54 -13.48 0.08
CA SER A 39 -9.55 -14.33 -0.58
C SER A 39 -8.15 -13.71 -0.62
N GLY A 40 -7.67 -13.23 0.54
CA GLY A 40 -6.41 -12.49 0.65
C GLY A 40 -5.23 -13.23 0.04
N ARG A 41 -4.58 -12.66 -0.98
CA ARG A 41 -3.56 -13.37 -1.78
C ARG A 41 -2.22 -12.64 -1.86
N ALA A 42 -1.15 -13.39 -1.68
CA ALA A 42 0.20 -12.87 -1.89
C ALA A 42 0.48 -12.64 -3.39
N ASN A 43 1.10 -11.51 -3.73
CA ASN A 43 1.68 -11.32 -5.06
C ASN A 43 3.17 -11.68 -5.01
N PHE A 44 3.59 -12.72 -5.72
CA PHE A 44 5.02 -13.01 -5.91
C PHE A 44 5.51 -12.29 -7.16
N VAL A 45 6.62 -11.56 -7.00
CA VAL A 45 7.16 -10.68 -8.05
C VAL A 45 8.65 -10.90 -8.23
N TRP A 46 9.15 -10.51 -9.41
CA TRP A 46 10.58 -10.59 -9.69
C TRP A 46 11.34 -9.53 -8.89
N ASP A 47 12.24 -9.98 -8.02
CA ASP A 47 13.21 -9.14 -7.32
C ASP A 47 14.42 -8.92 -8.24
N THR A 48 14.55 -7.71 -8.79
CA THR A 48 15.65 -7.35 -9.69
C THR A 48 16.98 -7.14 -8.96
N VAL A 49 16.96 -7.00 -7.63
CA VAL A 49 18.16 -6.83 -6.82
C VAL A 49 18.78 -8.18 -6.47
N ASN A 50 17.94 -9.17 -6.13
CA ASN A 50 18.38 -10.49 -5.67
C ASN A 50 18.14 -11.63 -6.70
N GLU A 51 17.62 -11.30 -7.88
CA GLU A 51 17.38 -12.22 -9.00
C GLU A 51 16.54 -13.46 -8.63
N GLY A 52 15.29 -13.23 -8.23
CA GLY A 52 14.36 -14.34 -7.96
C GLY A 52 12.95 -13.88 -7.63
N MET A 53 12.01 -14.82 -7.60
CA MET A 53 10.64 -14.54 -7.17
C MET A 53 10.61 -14.35 -5.65
N ARG A 54 10.04 -13.23 -5.19
CA ARG A 54 9.89 -12.84 -3.77
C ARG A 54 8.50 -12.30 -3.51
N LEU A 55 8.09 -12.27 -2.24
CA LEU A 55 6.87 -11.58 -1.84
C LEU A 55 6.96 -10.09 -2.21
N GLY A 56 5.98 -9.63 -2.99
CA GLY A 56 5.76 -8.23 -3.27
C GLY A 56 5.19 -7.50 -2.08
N ARG A 57 5.68 -6.28 -1.82
CA ARG A 57 5.35 -5.49 -0.62
C ARG A 57 4.92 -4.06 -0.93
N PHE A 58 5.42 -3.50 -2.03
CA PHE A 58 5.22 -2.09 -2.37
C PHE A 58 4.46 -1.91 -3.67
N GLY A 59 3.97 -0.70 -3.89
CA GLY A 59 3.04 -0.36 -4.97
C GLY A 59 1.60 -0.74 -4.65
N TRP A 60 0.70 -0.36 -5.56
CA TRP A 60 -0.75 -0.57 -5.41
C TRP A 60 -1.18 -2.04 -5.51
N LYS A 61 -0.39 -2.87 -6.19
CA LYS A 61 -0.66 -4.30 -6.38
C LYS A 61 0.47 -5.18 -5.84
N ALA A 62 1.19 -4.70 -4.83
CA ALA A 62 2.38 -5.38 -4.29
C ALA A 62 3.35 -5.80 -5.41
N ASN A 63 3.61 -4.90 -6.38
CA ASN A 63 4.35 -5.23 -7.60
C ASN A 63 5.89 -5.08 -7.45
N GLN A 64 6.38 -4.66 -6.27
CA GLN A 64 7.81 -4.52 -5.99
C GLN A 64 8.19 -5.25 -4.69
N ALA A 65 9.25 -6.06 -4.74
CA ALA A 65 9.69 -6.90 -3.61
C ALA A 65 10.39 -6.10 -2.49
N GLY A 66 11.15 -5.08 -2.85
CA GLY A 66 12.02 -4.35 -1.91
C GLY A 66 12.06 -2.84 -2.16
N LEU A 67 12.48 -2.09 -1.12
CA LEU A 67 12.53 -0.63 -1.17
C LEU A 67 13.46 -0.08 -2.24
N ARG A 68 14.65 -0.70 -2.41
CA ARG A 68 15.61 -0.27 -3.44
C ARG A 68 15.02 -0.42 -4.84
N GLN A 69 14.36 -1.55 -5.09
CA GLN A 69 13.68 -1.80 -6.35
C GLN A 69 12.50 -0.85 -6.56
N GLN A 70 11.65 -0.62 -5.54
CA GLN A 70 10.55 0.34 -5.59
C GLN A 70 11.03 1.76 -5.90
N ALA A 71 12.11 2.21 -5.25
CA ALA A 71 12.68 3.54 -5.47
C ALA A 71 13.22 3.70 -6.90
N ALA A 72 13.94 2.68 -7.41
CA ALA A 72 14.44 2.69 -8.77
C ALA A 72 13.33 2.58 -9.82
N ALA A 73 12.30 1.77 -9.55
CA ALA A 73 11.13 1.63 -10.42
C ALA A 73 10.32 2.93 -10.50
N ALA A 74 10.10 3.62 -9.38
CA ALA A 74 9.42 4.92 -9.36
C ALA A 74 10.26 6.00 -10.06
N ALA A 75 11.57 6.03 -9.83
CA ALA A 75 12.46 6.95 -10.54
C ALA A 75 12.36 6.76 -12.07
N PHE A 76 12.31 5.51 -12.54
CA PHE A 76 12.15 5.20 -13.96
C PHE A 76 10.74 5.50 -14.49
N GLY A 77 9.71 4.95 -13.85
CA GLY A 77 8.33 5.00 -14.35
C GLY A 77 7.62 6.34 -14.18
N ASP A 78 7.96 7.09 -13.12
CA ASP A 78 7.27 8.33 -12.77
C ASP A 78 8.08 9.58 -13.14
N MET A 79 9.41 9.52 -12.96
CA MET A 79 10.31 10.66 -13.19
C MET A 79 11.10 10.57 -14.49
N GLY A 80 11.13 9.40 -15.12
CA GLY A 80 11.92 9.17 -16.33
C GLY A 80 13.43 9.14 -16.09
N LEU A 81 13.88 8.65 -14.94
CA LEU A 81 15.31 8.54 -14.58
C LEU A 81 15.79 7.10 -14.66
N THR A 82 16.82 6.85 -15.47
CA THR A 82 17.43 5.52 -15.58
C THR A 82 18.30 5.17 -14.37
N SER A 83 18.42 3.88 -14.07
CA SER A 83 19.33 3.38 -13.04
C SER A 83 19.97 2.06 -13.47
N ALA A 84 20.96 1.54 -12.73
CA ALA A 84 21.51 0.22 -13.01
C ALA A 84 20.45 -0.91 -12.95
N LEU A 85 19.41 -0.74 -12.12
CA LEU A 85 18.29 -1.71 -12.01
C LEU A 85 17.27 -1.55 -13.16
N TYR A 86 17.18 -0.36 -13.75
CA TYR A 86 16.27 -0.02 -14.84
C TYR A 86 17.00 0.84 -15.89
N PRO A 87 17.82 0.21 -16.77
CA PRO A 87 18.66 0.92 -17.74
C PRO A 87 17.96 1.18 -19.09
N GLY A 88 16.72 0.69 -19.25
CA GLY A 88 16.04 0.62 -20.54
C GLY A 88 15.68 1.98 -21.14
N PRO A 89 15.29 2.01 -22.42
CA PRO A 89 14.82 3.24 -23.05
C PRO A 89 13.54 3.72 -22.35
N LEU A 90 13.49 5.01 -22.04
CA LEU A 90 12.34 5.69 -21.44
C LEU A 90 11.22 5.86 -22.46
N CYS A 91 11.61 6.08 -23.72
CA CYS A 91 10.70 6.37 -24.81
C CYS A 91 10.26 5.09 -25.54
N PRO A 92 8.94 4.83 -25.69
CA PRO A 92 8.43 3.75 -26.53
C PRO A 92 8.90 3.85 -27.99
N PRO A 93 8.96 2.75 -28.76
CA PRO A 93 9.41 2.76 -30.16
C PRO A 93 8.66 3.77 -31.06
N ALA A 94 7.40 4.04 -30.76
CA ALA A 94 6.58 5.00 -31.50
C ALA A 94 7.07 6.46 -31.34
N GLN A 95 7.76 6.80 -30.25
CA GLN A 95 8.21 8.16 -29.94
C GLN A 95 9.62 8.43 -30.50
N ARG A 96 9.75 8.53 -31.82
CA ARG A 96 11.04 8.68 -32.51
C ARG A 96 11.88 9.88 -32.05
N ALA A 97 11.25 11.05 -31.86
CA ALA A 97 11.96 12.26 -31.43
C ALA A 97 12.52 12.13 -30.00
N CYS A 98 11.75 11.53 -29.10
CA CYS A 98 12.15 11.24 -27.73
C CYS A 98 13.36 10.30 -27.72
N ARG A 99 13.30 9.17 -28.45
CA ARG A 99 14.42 8.22 -28.60
C ARG A 99 15.68 8.85 -29.19
N ALA A 100 15.53 9.73 -30.18
CA ALA A 100 16.67 10.43 -30.77
C ALA A 100 17.33 11.43 -29.79
N ALA A 101 16.58 11.89 -28.78
CA ALA A 101 17.05 12.80 -27.75
C ALA A 101 17.55 12.08 -26.48
N GLU A 102 17.36 10.77 -26.35
CA GLU A 102 17.86 10.00 -25.20
C GLU A 102 19.40 10.02 -25.21
N ALA A 103 19.99 10.68 -24.21
CA ALA A 103 21.44 10.75 -24.04
C ALA A 103 22.07 9.38 -23.67
N GLY A 104 21.23 8.39 -23.30
CA GLY A 104 21.65 7.11 -22.77
C GLY A 104 22.33 7.23 -21.40
N GLY A 105 22.78 6.09 -20.87
CA GLY A 105 23.50 6.03 -19.59
C GLY A 105 22.59 5.95 -18.36
N VAL A 106 23.23 6.01 -17.18
CA VAL A 106 22.56 5.94 -15.87
C VAL A 106 22.48 7.33 -15.25
N GLU A 107 21.27 7.86 -15.08
CA GLU A 107 21.03 9.19 -14.48
C GLU A 107 20.96 9.13 -12.95
N LEU A 108 20.32 8.07 -12.42
CA LEU A 108 20.28 7.78 -10.99
C LEU A 108 21.38 6.77 -10.63
N ALA A 109 22.59 7.31 -10.44
CA ALA A 109 23.77 6.53 -10.07
C ALA A 109 23.62 5.83 -8.69
N GLY A 110 24.38 4.74 -8.51
CA GLY A 110 24.34 3.86 -7.35
C GLY A 110 24.33 4.56 -5.99
N PRO A 111 25.27 5.49 -5.68
CA PRO A 111 25.29 6.20 -4.41
C PRO A 111 24.03 7.04 -4.14
N ARG A 112 23.47 7.67 -5.18
CA ARG A 112 22.25 8.47 -5.04
C ARG A 112 21.02 7.58 -4.83
N LEU A 113 20.92 6.46 -5.53
CA LEU A 113 19.86 5.47 -5.28
C LEU A 113 19.96 4.88 -3.86
N THR A 114 21.18 4.62 -3.38
CA THR A 114 21.41 4.17 -1.99
C THR A 114 20.96 5.22 -0.98
N ALA A 115 21.31 6.49 -1.17
CA ALA A 115 20.87 7.56 -0.27
C ALA A 115 19.33 7.71 -0.26
N LEU A 116 18.68 7.63 -1.43
CA LEU A 116 17.22 7.65 -1.54
C LEU A 116 16.58 6.45 -0.82
N THR A 117 17.13 5.25 -1.01
CA THR A 117 16.65 4.03 -0.35
C THR A 117 16.82 4.14 1.17
N ALA A 118 17.94 4.68 1.64
CA ALA A 118 18.17 4.92 3.07
C ALA A 118 17.17 5.92 3.65
N TYR A 119 16.92 7.03 2.96
CA TYR A 119 15.89 7.99 3.37
C TYR A 119 14.52 7.33 3.56
N LEU A 120 14.06 6.55 2.58
CA LEU A 120 12.79 5.81 2.67
C LEU A 120 12.78 4.76 3.79
N ARG A 121 13.93 4.14 4.06
CA ARG A 121 14.10 3.16 5.14
C ARG A 121 13.96 3.77 6.53
N TYR A 122 14.34 5.04 6.72
CA TYR A 122 14.26 5.71 8.02
C TYR A 122 13.11 6.72 8.14
N LEU A 123 12.31 6.90 7.09
CA LEU A 123 11.15 7.78 7.13
C LEU A 123 10.05 7.15 7.99
N ALA A 124 9.94 7.58 9.25
CA ALA A 124 8.94 7.09 10.19
C ALA A 124 7.51 7.45 9.76
N PRO A 125 6.50 6.61 10.04
CA PRO A 125 5.11 6.98 9.86
C PRO A 125 4.73 8.12 10.83
N PRO A 126 3.72 8.95 10.51
CA PRO A 126 3.18 9.91 11.46
C PRO A 126 2.75 9.21 12.76
N GLU A 127 2.91 9.89 13.90
CA GLU A 127 2.46 9.36 15.18
C GLU A 127 0.94 9.29 15.22
N ARG A 128 0.42 8.18 15.78
CA ARG A 128 -1.01 8.02 16.08
C ARG A 128 -1.44 9.11 17.05
N GLN A 129 -2.58 9.74 16.79
CA GLN A 129 -3.14 10.74 17.69
C GLN A 129 -3.67 10.10 18.98
N ALA A 130 -3.83 10.90 20.04
CA ALA A 130 -4.36 10.43 21.31
C ALA A 130 -5.74 9.77 21.13
N VAL A 131 -5.90 8.55 21.65
CA VAL A 131 -7.14 7.78 21.53
C VAL A 131 -8.21 8.38 22.45
N SER A 132 -9.19 9.04 21.85
CA SER A 132 -10.39 9.49 22.56
C SER A 132 -11.32 8.32 22.89
N GLY A 133 -12.28 8.52 23.79
CA GLY A 133 -13.32 7.51 24.05
C GLY A 133 -14.12 7.13 22.80
N ALA A 134 -14.30 8.06 21.86
CA ALA A 134 -14.91 7.80 20.56
C ALA A 134 -14.02 6.92 19.67
N ALA A 135 -12.72 7.22 19.60
CA ALA A 135 -11.77 6.41 18.84
C ALA A 135 -11.63 4.99 19.39
N ALA A 136 -11.71 4.79 20.71
CA ALA A 136 -11.70 3.45 21.30
C ALA A 136 -12.94 2.62 20.92
N ARG A 137 -14.14 3.23 20.93
CA ARG A 137 -15.38 2.58 20.44
C ARG A 137 -15.32 2.32 18.93
N GLY A 138 -14.77 3.26 18.18
CA GLY A 138 -14.55 3.14 16.75
C GLY A 138 -13.61 1.99 16.38
N GLU A 139 -12.55 1.76 17.16
CA GLU A 139 -11.65 0.61 16.98
C GLU A 139 -12.40 -0.71 17.22
N ALA A 140 -13.23 -0.78 18.27
CA ALA A 140 -14.08 -1.95 18.50
C ALA A 140 -15.06 -2.20 17.34
N LEU A 141 -15.66 -1.14 16.78
CA LEU A 141 -16.51 -1.23 15.60
C LEU A 141 -15.74 -1.69 14.36
N PHE A 142 -14.53 -1.17 14.15
CA PHE A 142 -13.65 -1.55 13.04
C PHE A 142 -13.40 -3.06 13.01
N HIS A 143 -13.17 -3.66 14.19
CA HIS A 143 -13.09 -5.10 14.35
C HIS A 143 -14.44 -5.78 14.13
N GLY A 144 -15.50 -5.28 14.78
CA GLY A 144 -16.81 -5.92 14.79
C GLY A 144 -17.51 -5.98 13.43
N ILE A 145 -17.25 -5.01 12.54
CA ILE A 145 -17.86 -4.98 11.20
C ILE A 145 -16.99 -5.63 10.11
N GLY A 146 -15.83 -6.20 10.47
CA GLY A 146 -14.98 -6.96 9.56
C GLY A 146 -13.90 -6.16 8.83
N CYS A 147 -13.70 -4.86 9.11
CA CYS A 147 -12.61 -4.09 8.46
C CYS A 147 -11.23 -4.70 8.74
N ALA A 148 -11.04 -5.22 9.95
CA ALA A 148 -9.78 -5.79 10.41
C ALA A 148 -9.39 -7.10 9.74
N ALA A 149 -10.27 -7.71 8.94
CA ALA A 149 -9.98 -8.94 8.21
C ALA A 149 -8.87 -8.73 7.17
N CYS A 150 -8.98 -7.67 6.35
CA CYS A 150 -7.90 -7.25 5.43
C CYS A 150 -6.97 -6.21 6.10
N HIS A 151 -7.52 -5.28 6.89
CA HIS A 151 -6.73 -4.26 7.56
C HIS A 151 -6.20 -4.75 8.93
N THR A 152 -5.37 -5.80 8.88
CA THR A 152 -4.77 -6.43 10.06
C THR A 152 -4.03 -5.40 10.93
N PRO A 153 -4.36 -5.26 12.24
CA PRO A 153 -3.88 -4.15 13.05
C PRO A 153 -2.37 -4.02 13.15
N SER A 154 -1.67 -5.11 13.45
CA SER A 154 -0.29 -5.04 13.92
C SER A 154 0.61 -6.15 13.39
N TYR A 155 1.90 -5.82 13.39
CA TYR A 155 2.99 -6.74 13.10
C TYR A 155 4.14 -6.49 14.08
N ARG A 156 4.99 -7.50 14.24
CA ARG A 156 6.31 -7.32 14.83
C ARG A 156 7.36 -7.44 13.73
N THR A 157 8.23 -6.44 13.62
CA THR A 157 9.32 -6.47 12.64
C THR A 157 10.37 -7.52 13.01
N ALA A 158 11.09 -8.00 12.01
CA ALA A 158 12.19 -8.94 12.18
C ALA A 158 13.35 -8.30 12.95
N ALA A 159 14.29 -9.14 13.39
CA ALA A 159 15.59 -8.65 13.81
C ALA A 159 16.27 -7.96 12.62
N ASP A 160 16.79 -6.76 12.87
CA ASP A 160 17.46 -5.93 11.88
C ASP A 160 18.74 -5.35 12.51
N PRO A 161 19.85 -5.20 11.75
CA PRO A 161 21.03 -4.47 12.22
C PRO A 161 20.73 -3.04 12.68
N GLU A 162 19.72 -2.41 12.08
CA GLU A 162 19.25 -1.08 12.43
C GLU A 162 18.29 -1.15 13.61
N THR A 163 18.74 -0.68 14.77
CA THR A 163 17.96 -0.69 16.02
C THR A 163 16.63 0.05 15.90
N ALA A 164 16.54 1.06 15.04
CA ALA A 164 15.30 1.79 14.76
C ALA A 164 14.20 0.91 14.13
N LEU A 165 14.58 -0.18 13.45
CA LEU A 165 13.67 -1.09 12.73
C LEU A 165 13.57 -2.48 13.36
N SER A 166 14.52 -2.85 14.23
CA SER A 166 14.67 -4.20 14.78
C SER A 166 13.64 -4.51 15.87
N GLY A 167 12.85 -5.58 15.70
CA GLY A 167 11.97 -6.11 16.75
C GLY A 167 10.93 -5.10 17.27
N ARG A 168 10.39 -4.25 16.39
CA ARG A 168 9.42 -3.20 16.68
C ARG A 168 8.01 -3.76 16.56
N ASP A 169 7.17 -3.45 17.53
CA ASP A 169 5.72 -3.61 17.37
C ASP A 169 5.19 -2.39 16.61
N ILE A 170 4.50 -2.64 15.50
CA ILE A 170 3.97 -1.62 14.61
C ILE A 170 2.50 -1.86 14.36
N ALA A 171 1.75 -0.79 14.09
CA ALA A 171 0.30 -0.86 13.84
C ALA A 171 -0.08 -0.27 12.47
N PRO A 172 0.24 -0.95 11.35
CA PRO A 172 -0.07 -0.44 10.01
C PRO A 172 -1.54 -0.59 9.61
N TYR A 173 -2.32 -1.46 10.26
CA TYR A 173 -3.69 -1.79 9.83
C TYR A 173 -3.76 -2.19 8.34
N SER A 174 -3.01 -3.21 7.96
CA SER A 174 -2.87 -3.71 6.59
C SER A 174 -2.24 -5.08 6.63
N ASP A 175 -2.82 -6.07 5.95
CA ASP A 175 -2.20 -7.38 5.80
C ASP A 175 -1.15 -7.44 4.66
N PHE A 176 -1.14 -6.43 3.80
CA PHE A 176 -0.26 -6.31 2.62
C PHE A 176 -0.54 -7.35 1.53
N LEU A 177 -1.69 -7.99 1.56
CA LEU A 177 -2.17 -8.95 0.56
C LEU A 177 -3.05 -8.25 -0.47
N LEU A 178 -3.26 -8.94 -1.59
CA LEU A 178 -4.20 -8.55 -2.64
C LEU A 178 -5.62 -8.98 -2.27
N HIS A 179 -6.58 -8.07 -2.50
CA HIS A 179 -8.01 -8.33 -2.33
C HIS A 179 -8.79 -7.82 -3.54
N ASP A 180 -9.80 -8.56 -3.98
CA ASP A 180 -10.73 -8.10 -5.00
C ASP A 180 -11.64 -7.00 -4.42
N MET A 181 -11.47 -5.77 -4.93
CA MET A 181 -12.23 -4.60 -4.49
C MET A 181 -13.47 -4.32 -5.37
N GLY A 182 -13.81 -5.23 -6.27
CA GLY A 182 -14.95 -5.17 -7.17
C GLY A 182 -14.75 -4.31 -8.43
N ASP A 183 -15.68 -4.43 -9.37
CA ASP A 183 -15.63 -3.74 -10.67
C ASP A 183 -15.59 -2.20 -10.53
N GLY A 184 -16.17 -1.66 -9.45
CA GLY A 184 -16.17 -0.23 -9.18
C GLY A 184 -14.76 0.35 -9.00
N LEU A 185 -13.80 -0.46 -8.55
CA LEU A 185 -12.40 -0.06 -8.35
C LEU A 185 -11.45 -0.78 -9.32
N ALA A 186 -11.95 -1.39 -10.39
CA ALA A 186 -11.10 -2.09 -11.35
C ALA A 186 -10.34 -1.10 -12.26
N ASP A 187 -9.02 -1.30 -12.39
CA ASP A 187 -8.21 -0.63 -13.43
C ASP A 187 -7.99 -1.50 -14.68
N ASN A 188 -8.43 -2.77 -14.61
CA ASN A 188 -8.28 -3.81 -15.62
C ASN A 188 -6.81 -4.15 -16.00
N ARG A 189 -5.83 -3.60 -15.27
CA ARG A 189 -4.40 -3.79 -15.55
C ARG A 189 -3.83 -4.89 -14.67
N PRO A 190 -3.43 -6.04 -15.22
CA PRO A 190 -2.76 -7.07 -14.44
C PRO A 190 -1.32 -6.67 -14.09
N GLU A 191 -0.86 -7.09 -12.92
CA GLU A 191 0.52 -6.91 -12.47
C GLU A 191 1.01 -8.17 -11.74
N PHE A 192 1.87 -8.93 -12.41
CA PHE A 192 2.23 -10.28 -12.00
C PHE A 192 0.97 -11.13 -11.82
N ALA A 193 0.74 -11.69 -10.63
CA ALA A 193 -0.43 -12.49 -10.37
C ALA A 193 -1.67 -11.63 -10.05
N ALA A 194 -1.53 -10.33 -9.76
CA ALA A 194 -2.66 -9.45 -9.47
C ALA A 194 -3.50 -9.20 -10.72
N THR A 195 -4.81 -9.40 -10.61
CA THR A 195 -5.80 -9.07 -11.64
C THR A 195 -6.06 -7.56 -11.69
N GLY A 196 -6.91 -7.14 -12.63
CA GLY A 196 -7.38 -5.76 -12.75
C GLY A 196 -8.27 -5.25 -11.61
N ARG A 197 -8.76 -6.15 -10.75
CA ARG A 197 -9.69 -5.84 -9.64
C ARG A 197 -9.04 -5.92 -8.27
N GLU A 198 -7.87 -6.53 -8.21
CA GLU A 198 -7.14 -6.76 -6.98
C GLU A 198 -6.22 -5.60 -6.63
N TRP A 199 -6.24 -5.23 -5.36
CA TRP A 199 -5.42 -4.18 -4.79
C TRP A 199 -4.79 -4.64 -3.49
N ARG A 200 -3.57 -4.20 -3.24
CA ARG A 200 -2.91 -4.38 -1.95
C ARG A 200 -3.57 -3.50 -0.90
N THR A 201 -3.84 -3.99 0.30
CA THR A 201 -4.26 -3.11 1.41
C THR A 201 -3.18 -2.06 1.69
N PRO A 202 -3.47 -0.75 1.61
CA PRO A 202 -2.52 0.27 2.05
C PRO A 202 -2.48 0.31 3.60
N PRO A 203 -1.33 0.63 4.22
CA PRO A 203 -1.31 0.92 5.66
C PRO A 203 -2.19 2.14 5.96
N LEU A 204 -2.96 2.10 7.04
CA LEU A 204 -3.87 3.18 7.46
C LEU A 204 -3.23 4.21 8.39
N TRP A 205 -1.98 4.01 8.82
CA TRP A 205 -1.27 5.04 9.59
C TRP A 205 -1.17 6.36 8.80
N GLY A 206 -1.21 7.49 9.51
CA GLY A 206 -1.15 8.82 8.92
C GLY A 206 -2.41 9.27 8.17
N LEU A 207 -3.51 8.51 8.22
CA LEU A 207 -4.78 8.89 7.59
C LEU A 207 -5.31 10.22 8.14
N GLY A 208 -5.18 10.43 9.45
CA GLY A 208 -5.54 11.69 10.11
C GLY A 208 -4.70 12.90 9.71
N SER A 209 -3.52 12.67 9.13
CA SER A 209 -2.57 13.73 8.73
C SER A 209 -2.72 14.17 7.27
N LEU A 210 -3.51 13.45 6.45
CA LEU A 210 -3.60 13.69 5.01
C LEU A 210 -4.03 15.12 4.68
N LYS A 211 -5.03 15.66 5.37
CA LYS A 211 -5.52 17.02 5.10
C LYS A 211 -4.43 18.07 5.35
N ALA A 212 -3.64 17.89 6.40
CA ALA A 212 -2.57 18.82 6.76
C ALA A 212 -1.39 18.75 5.79
N VAL A 213 -1.06 17.55 5.29
CA VAL A 213 0.09 17.33 4.39
C VAL A 213 -0.26 17.66 2.93
N ASN A 214 -1.42 17.24 2.45
CA ASN A 214 -1.80 17.31 1.04
C ASN A 214 -2.77 18.45 0.71
N GLY A 215 -3.36 19.11 1.73
CA GLY A 215 -4.45 20.07 1.53
C GLY A 215 -5.79 19.43 1.17
N HIS A 216 -5.87 18.09 1.07
CA HIS A 216 -7.07 17.32 0.77
C HIS A 216 -7.05 15.93 1.42
N GLU A 217 -8.19 15.24 1.41
CA GLU A 217 -8.34 13.85 1.91
C GLU A 217 -8.78 12.89 0.80
N PHE A 218 -8.31 13.12 -0.43
CA PHE A 218 -8.54 12.22 -1.55
C PHE A 218 -7.88 10.85 -1.30
N LEU A 219 -8.68 9.79 -1.43
CA LEU A 219 -8.31 8.40 -1.09
C LEU A 219 -8.61 7.44 -2.25
N LEU A 220 -8.19 6.19 -2.06
CA LEU A 220 -8.16 5.09 -3.05
C LEU A 220 -7.07 5.28 -4.10
N HIS A 221 -6.85 4.25 -4.91
CA HIS A 221 -5.73 4.21 -5.85
C HIS A 221 -5.72 5.40 -6.82
N ASP A 222 -6.87 5.95 -7.17
CA ASP A 222 -7.03 7.04 -8.13
C ASP A 222 -7.49 8.37 -7.51
N GLY A 223 -7.58 8.45 -6.18
CA GLY A 223 -7.96 9.68 -5.47
C GLY A 223 -9.44 10.07 -5.62
N ARG A 224 -10.32 9.17 -6.09
CA ARG A 224 -11.74 9.52 -6.32
C ARG A 224 -12.53 9.86 -5.05
N ALA A 225 -12.16 9.26 -3.91
CA ALA A 225 -12.95 9.35 -2.69
C ALA A 225 -12.58 10.61 -1.90
N ARG A 226 -13.54 11.49 -1.58
CA ARG A 226 -13.32 12.73 -0.84
C ARG A 226 -13.43 12.51 0.66
N GLY A 227 -12.53 11.70 1.19
CA GLY A 227 -12.43 11.37 2.60
C GLY A 227 -12.83 9.94 2.95
N VAL A 228 -12.64 9.59 4.23
CA VAL A 228 -12.70 8.22 4.74
C VAL A 228 -14.06 7.56 4.53
N ALA A 229 -15.16 8.28 4.81
CA ALA A 229 -16.51 7.72 4.65
C ALA A 229 -16.82 7.35 3.19
N GLU A 230 -16.44 8.21 2.23
CA GLU A 230 -16.61 7.91 0.81
C GLU A 230 -15.72 6.74 0.38
N ALA A 231 -14.49 6.66 0.88
CA ALA A 231 -13.59 5.55 0.59
C ALA A 231 -14.19 4.22 1.06
N ILE A 232 -14.75 4.16 2.28
CA ILE A 232 -15.46 2.96 2.79
C ILE A 232 -16.61 2.59 1.85
N LEU A 233 -17.41 3.56 1.38
CA LEU A 233 -18.54 3.29 0.49
C LEU A 233 -18.14 2.77 -0.91
N TRP A 234 -16.90 3.01 -1.34
CA TRP A 234 -16.35 2.45 -2.58
C TRP A 234 -15.88 1.00 -2.45
N HIS A 235 -15.70 0.47 -1.23
CA HIS A 235 -15.23 -0.90 -1.03
C HIS A 235 -16.27 -1.91 -1.58
N GLY A 236 -15.94 -2.56 -2.68
CA GLY A 236 -16.72 -3.64 -3.30
C GLY A 236 -16.05 -4.99 -3.09
N GLY A 237 -16.41 -5.97 -3.94
CA GLY A 237 -15.82 -7.30 -3.92
C GLY A 237 -15.87 -7.94 -2.53
N GLU A 238 -14.72 -8.41 -2.05
CA GLU A 238 -14.54 -9.05 -0.73
C GLU A 238 -14.98 -8.13 0.41
N SER A 239 -14.79 -6.82 0.27
CA SER A 239 -15.12 -5.84 1.31
C SER A 239 -16.60 -5.40 1.31
N ALA A 240 -17.45 -5.98 0.46
CA ALA A 240 -18.85 -5.56 0.34
C ALA A 240 -19.64 -5.75 1.64
N LEU A 241 -19.35 -6.80 2.42
CA LEU A 241 -20.00 -7.07 3.71
C LEU A 241 -19.67 -5.97 4.72
N ALA A 242 -18.39 -5.65 4.93
CA ALA A 242 -17.96 -4.58 5.84
C ALA A 242 -18.49 -3.21 5.43
N ARG A 243 -18.49 -2.89 4.12
CA ARG A 243 -19.13 -1.67 3.59
C ARG A 243 -20.62 -1.62 3.96
N ASN A 244 -21.34 -2.71 3.75
CA ASN A 244 -22.78 -2.75 4.01
C ASN A 244 -23.07 -2.61 5.51
N ALA A 245 -22.28 -3.26 6.36
CA ALA A 245 -22.35 -3.09 7.82
C ALA A 245 -22.13 -1.62 8.23
N PHE A 246 -21.11 -0.96 7.67
CA PHE A 246 -20.89 0.48 7.88
C PHE A 246 -22.10 1.33 7.51
N ARG A 247 -22.76 1.03 6.37
CA ARG A 247 -23.97 1.76 5.94
C ARG A 247 -25.13 1.64 6.93
N THR A 248 -25.24 0.50 7.61
CA THR A 248 -26.30 0.22 8.58
C THR A 248 -26.03 0.71 9.99
N LEU A 249 -24.77 1.07 10.31
CA LEU A 249 -24.43 1.61 11.62
C LEU A 249 -25.25 2.89 11.94
N PRO A 250 -25.71 3.06 13.20
CA PRO A 250 -26.21 4.33 13.69
C PRO A 250 -25.24 5.48 13.41
N ALA A 251 -25.77 6.70 13.25
CA ALA A 251 -24.94 7.86 12.92
C ALA A 251 -23.80 8.09 13.93
N THR A 252 -24.05 7.88 15.23
CA THR A 252 -23.06 8.00 16.29
C THR A 252 -21.94 6.96 16.17
N GLU A 253 -22.28 5.72 15.84
CA GLU A 253 -21.30 4.64 15.67
C GLU A 253 -20.46 4.85 14.40
N ARG A 254 -21.04 5.38 13.33
CA ARG A 254 -20.27 5.80 12.15
C ARG A 254 -19.27 6.89 12.51
N GLU A 255 -19.67 7.90 13.27
CA GLU A 255 -18.73 8.95 13.70
C GLU A 255 -17.64 8.43 14.64
N ASP A 256 -17.95 7.48 15.52
CA ASP A 256 -16.95 6.82 16.37
C ASP A 256 -15.92 6.05 15.51
N LEU A 257 -16.36 5.28 14.51
CA LEU A 257 -15.47 4.59 13.57
C LEU A 257 -14.61 5.58 12.77
N LEU A 258 -15.20 6.67 12.28
CA LEU A 258 -14.44 7.70 11.57
C LEU A 258 -13.46 8.43 12.49
N ALA A 259 -13.79 8.61 13.77
CA ALA A 259 -12.88 9.17 14.76
C ALA A 259 -11.68 8.23 15.02
N PHE A 260 -11.90 6.91 15.05
CA PHE A 260 -10.81 5.94 15.11
C PHE A 260 -9.90 6.04 13.88
N LEU A 261 -10.46 5.99 12.67
CA LEU A 261 -9.67 6.03 11.44
C LEU A 261 -8.90 7.35 11.30
N ARG A 262 -9.48 8.48 11.71
CA ARG A 262 -8.77 9.78 11.76
C ARG A 262 -7.72 9.87 12.87
N SER A 263 -7.77 8.98 13.87
CA SER A 263 -6.73 8.92 14.90
C SER A 263 -5.45 8.22 14.41
N LEU A 264 -5.55 7.44 13.32
CA LEU A 264 -4.45 6.71 12.71
C LEU A 264 -3.50 7.61 11.91
#